data_AF-A0A2G5SMX0-F1
#
_entry.id   AF-A0A2G5SMX0-F1
#
_cell.length_a   1.000
_cell.length_b   1.000
_cell.length_c   1.000
_cell.angle_alpha   90.00
_cell.angle_beta   90.00
_cell.angle_gamma   90.00
#
_symmetry.space_group_name_H-M   'P 1'
#
loop_
_entity.id
_entity.type
_entity.pdbx_description
1 polymer ?
#
loop_
_entity_poly.entity_id
_entity_poly.type
_entity_poly.pdbx_seq_one_letter_code
_entity_poly.pdbx_strand_id
1 'polypeptide(L)'
;MPAIIEKPNFVLFGMYVPGANGEIASREEMAKIDNILRYVLQCINKFVDEYDHQMPHSKLVYKSVQLQKEGNVEADSAKFVIQVENFNDFQLKAHAVRNRAQIRIPISELAILPEEMLVAKMSEYARDKYEWFLNHFFHEFFHMLGAYHADTGIMSGVITLFSNNNTLRLVDLLDDISARIVSESLSNKIMANPPEVLCTMKDNKLDIWTNYSIHTIVVLSQTNYTNQFFFANGYEFSFTIPQHLQWDAVVVQLVYGAAAYFDRNSLRAEPTEADRIRCRLPKVPILSDTCE
;
A
#
# COMPACT_ATOMS: atom_id res chain seq x y z
N MET A 1 -1.88 25.72 -12.78
CA MET A 1 -2.18 24.56 -11.92
C MET A 1 -2.12 23.31 -12.78
N PRO A 2 -1.44 22.25 -12.32
CA PRO A 2 -1.39 20.99 -13.04
C PRO A 2 -2.77 20.33 -13.15
N ALA A 3 -2.99 19.57 -14.22
CA ALA A 3 -4.27 18.90 -14.47
C ALA A 3 -4.50 17.76 -13.47
N ILE A 4 -5.73 17.65 -12.97
CA ILE A 4 -6.19 16.64 -12.02
C ILE A 4 -7.22 15.75 -12.72
N ILE A 5 -7.12 14.43 -12.52
CA ILE A 5 -8.09 13.46 -13.01
C ILE A 5 -8.86 12.90 -11.83
N GLU A 6 -10.17 12.75 -11.99
CA GLU A 6 -11.00 12.04 -11.00
C GLU A 6 -10.85 10.53 -11.16
N LYS A 7 -10.62 9.88 -10.03
CA LYS A 7 -10.49 8.44 -9.84
C LYS A 7 -11.46 8.00 -8.74
N PRO A 8 -12.77 7.91 -9.03
CA PRO A 8 -13.78 7.58 -8.03
C PRO A 8 -13.65 6.14 -7.52
N ASN A 9 -12.90 5.27 -8.21
CA ASN A 9 -12.72 3.87 -7.82
C ASN A 9 -11.24 3.47 -7.82
N PHE A 10 -10.85 2.68 -6.83
CA PHE A 10 -9.58 1.97 -6.79
C PHE A 10 -9.85 0.47 -6.82
N VAL A 11 -9.39 -0.20 -7.86
CA VAL A 11 -9.66 -1.63 -8.04
C VAL A 11 -8.50 -2.46 -7.48
N LEU A 12 -8.83 -3.41 -6.61
CA LEU A 12 -7.91 -4.46 -6.17
C LEU A 12 -8.28 -5.78 -6.86
N PHE A 13 -7.31 -6.37 -7.53
CA PHE A 13 -7.43 -7.69 -8.15
C PHE A 13 -6.84 -8.79 -7.26
N GLY A 14 -7.65 -9.79 -6.89
CA GLY A 14 -7.15 -11.07 -6.41
C GLY A 14 -6.88 -11.99 -7.61
N MET A 15 -5.62 -12.20 -7.94
CA MET A 15 -5.18 -13.03 -9.07
C MET A 15 -4.72 -14.40 -8.57
N TYR A 16 -5.56 -15.41 -8.72
CA TYR A 16 -5.23 -16.78 -8.39
C TYR A 16 -4.45 -17.41 -9.53
N VAL A 17 -3.19 -17.76 -9.28
CA VAL A 17 -2.29 -18.42 -10.25
C VAL A 17 -1.79 -19.74 -9.68
N PRO A 18 -1.32 -20.67 -10.53
CA PRO A 18 -0.84 -21.95 -10.04
C PRO A 18 0.32 -21.82 -9.04
N GLY A 19 0.33 -22.73 -8.08
CA GLY A 19 1.43 -22.94 -7.14
C GLY A 19 2.72 -23.42 -7.81
N ALA A 20 3.79 -23.50 -7.03
CA ALA A 20 5.10 -24.00 -7.44
C ALA A 20 5.04 -25.44 -7.97
N ASN A 21 4.12 -26.27 -7.49
CA ASN A 21 3.93 -27.65 -7.99
C ASN A 21 2.71 -27.77 -8.91
N GLY A 22 2.17 -26.64 -9.40
CA GLY A 22 1.02 -26.61 -10.30
C GLY A 22 -0.34 -26.73 -9.60
N GLU A 23 -0.40 -26.60 -8.27
CA GLU A 23 -1.66 -26.57 -7.52
C GLU A 23 -2.54 -25.40 -7.99
N ILE A 24 -3.83 -25.66 -8.16
CA ILE A 24 -4.81 -24.65 -8.55
C ILE A 24 -5.79 -24.49 -7.39
N ALA A 25 -5.92 -23.26 -6.90
CA ALA A 25 -6.89 -22.94 -5.85
C ALA A 25 -8.31 -23.39 -6.25
N SER A 26 -8.94 -24.17 -5.39
CA SER A 26 -10.32 -24.58 -5.51
C SER A 26 -11.27 -23.39 -5.29
N ARG A 27 -12.53 -23.56 -5.67
CA ARG A 27 -13.56 -22.51 -5.47
C ARG A 27 -13.77 -22.17 -4.00
N GLU A 28 -13.68 -23.14 -3.11
CA GLU A 28 -13.85 -22.93 -1.67
C GLU A 28 -12.69 -22.10 -1.11
N GLU A 29 -11.46 -22.44 -1.46
CA GLU A 29 -10.26 -21.72 -1.05
C GLU A 29 -10.27 -20.27 -1.56
N MET A 30 -10.63 -20.08 -2.84
CA MET A 30 -10.81 -18.75 -3.41
C MET A 30 -11.91 -17.97 -2.68
N ALA A 31 -13.04 -18.59 -2.34
CA ALA A 31 -14.13 -17.90 -1.64
C ALA A 31 -13.69 -17.41 -0.25
N LYS A 32 -12.91 -18.20 0.49
CA LYS A 32 -12.37 -17.79 1.80
C LYS A 32 -11.44 -16.59 1.68
N ILE A 33 -10.53 -16.61 0.71
CA ILE A 33 -9.58 -15.51 0.48
C ILE A 33 -10.29 -14.26 -0.05
N ASP A 34 -11.24 -14.42 -0.97
CA ASP A 34 -12.10 -13.34 -1.48
C ASP A 34 -12.86 -12.66 -0.32
N ASN A 35 -13.38 -13.43 0.64
CA ASN A 35 -14.07 -12.90 1.81
C ASN A 35 -13.13 -12.09 2.71
N ILE A 36 -11.90 -12.57 2.94
CA ILE A 36 -10.87 -11.84 3.69
C ILE A 36 -10.55 -10.51 3.00
N LEU A 37 -10.25 -10.54 1.70
CA LEU A 37 -9.88 -9.35 0.93
C LEU A 37 -11.02 -8.33 0.86
N ARG A 38 -12.27 -8.77 0.69
CA ARG A 38 -13.44 -7.89 0.75
C ARG A 38 -13.57 -7.24 2.12
N TYR A 39 -13.36 -7.99 3.20
CA TYR A 39 -13.40 -7.44 4.56
C TYR A 39 -12.27 -6.42 4.79
N VAL A 40 -11.05 -6.70 4.32
CA VAL A 40 -9.92 -5.75 4.34
C VAL A 40 -10.31 -4.43 3.67
N LEU A 41 -10.86 -4.47 2.45
CA LEU A 41 -11.28 -3.24 1.75
C LEU A 41 -12.43 -2.52 2.47
N GLN A 42 -13.36 -3.24 3.10
CA GLN A 42 -14.43 -2.63 3.91
C GLN A 42 -13.86 -1.88 5.12
N CYS A 43 -12.91 -2.49 5.83
CA CYS A 43 -12.23 -1.84 6.95
C CYS A 43 -11.48 -0.58 6.50
N ILE A 44 -10.82 -0.61 5.35
CA ILE A 44 -10.07 0.55 4.83
C ILE A 44 -11.01 1.67 4.36
N ASN A 45 -12.13 1.35 3.70
CA ASN A 45 -13.15 2.36 3.38
C ASN A 45 -13.65 3.04 4.67
N LYS A 46 -13.96 2.25 5.71
CA LYS A 46 -14.38 2.79 7.00
C LYS A 46 -13.28 3.62 7.68
N PHE A 47 -12.02 3.23 7.51
CA PHE A 47 -10.88 3.99 8.01
C PHE A 47 -10.81 5.39 7.40
N VAL A 48 -10.86 5.51 6.06
CA VAL A 48 -10.78 6.83 5.41
C VAL A 48 -11.97 7.71 5.78
N ASP A 49 -13.16 7.11 5.93
CA ASP A 49 -14.36 7.80 6.42
C ASP A 49 -14.20 8.28 7.88
N GLU A 50 -13.50 7.55 8.75
CA GLU A 50 -13.29 7.96 10.15
C GLU A 50 -12.12 8.94 10.30
N TYR A 51 -11.03 8.76 9.56
CA TYR A 51 -9.77 9.50 9.70
C TYR A 51 -9.78 10.83 8.93
N ASP A 52 -10.35 10.87 7.73
CA ASP A 52 -10.23 12.01 6.81
C ASP A 52 -11.55 12.31 6.06
N HIS A 53 -12.68 12.30 6.78
CA HIS A 53 -14.04 12.49 6.26
C HIS A 53 -14.27 13.76 5.41
N GLN A 54 -13.35 14.73 5.42
CA GLN A 54 -13.47 15.99 4.69
C GLN A 54 -12.97 15.86 3.25
N MET A 55 -12.10 14.90 2.97
CA MET A 55 -11.56 14.66 1.64
C MET A 55 -12.32 13.53 0.93
N PRO A 56 -12.63 13.67 -0.37
CA PRO A 56 -13.20 12.56 -1.13
C PRO A 56 -12.15 11.49 -1.47
N HIS A 57 -12.44 10.23 -1.13
CA HIS A 57 -11.58 9.06 -1.44
C HIS A 57 -12.17 8.17 -2.53
N SER A 58 -11.29 7.45 -3.21
CA SER A 58 -11.66 6.40 -4.15
C SER A 58 -12.39 5.28 -3.40
N LYS A 59 -13.55 4.87 -3.92
CA LYS A 59 -14.21 3.67 -3.43
C LYS A 59 -13.37 2.43 -3.76
N LEU A 60 -13.05 1.63 -2.75
CA LEU A 60 -12.32 0.39 -2.95
C LEU A 60 -13.22 -0.69 -3.54
N VAL A 61 -12.80 -1.27 -4.67
CA VAL A 61 -13.55 -2.30 -5.40
C VAL A 61 -12.70 -3.56 -5.54
N TYR A 62 -13.25 -4.70 -5.14
CA TYR A 62 -12.59 -5.99 -5.28
C TYR A 62 -13.05 -6.76 -6.53
N LYS A 63 -12.10 -7.33 -7.27
CA LYS A 63 -12.36 -8.29 -8.36
C LYS A 63 -11.42 -9.50 -8.20
N SER A 64 -11.95 -10.71 -8.36
CA SER A 64 -11.14 -11.94 -8.38
C SER A 64 -11.09 -12.54 -9.78
N VAL A 65 -9.94 -13.09 -10.14
CA VAL A 65 -9.72 -13.81 -11.39
C VAL A 65 -8.81 -15.01 -11.15
N GLN A 66 -9.10 -16.14 -11.83
CA GLN A 66 -8.21 -17.29 -11.87
C GLN A 66 -7.53 -17.34 -13.24
N LEU A 67 -6.19 -17.40 -13.25
CA LEU A 67 -5.38 -17.31 -14.46
C LEU A 67 -4.32 -18.42 -14.44
N GLN A 68 -3.88 -18.85 -15.62
CA GLN A 68 -2.78 -19.83 -15.75
C GLN A 68 -1.40 -19.23 -15.45
N LYS A 69 -1.28 -17.90 -15.52
CA LYS A 69 -0.09 -17.13 -15.18
C LYS A 69 -0.50 -15.73 -14.74
N GLU A 70 0.41 -15.02 -14.09
CA GLU A 70 0.18 -13.64 -13.69
C GLU A 70 -0.23 -12.77 -14.89
N GLY A 71 -1.36 -12.08 -14.74
CA GLY A 71 -1.84 -11.11 -15.71
C GLY A 71 -1.29 -9.71 -15.47
N ASN A 72 -1.32 -8.89 -16.52
CA ASN A 72 -1.18 -7.45 -16.35
C ASN A 72 -2.47 -6.89 -15.75
N VAL A 73 -2.32 -5.88 -14.91
CA VAL A 73 -3.44 -5.05 -14.46
C VAL A 73 -3.22 -3.62 -14.93
N GLU A 74 -4.31 -2.86 -15.04
CA GLU A 74 -4.25 -1.45 -15.36
C GLU A 74 -3.37 -0.72 -14.33
N ALA A 75 -2.65 0.31 -14.78
CA ALA A 75 -1.71 1.09 -13.96
C ALA A 75 -2.34 1.68 -12.67
N ASP A 76 -3.67 1.80 -12.66
CA ASP A 76 -4.46 2.41 -11.59
C ASP A 76 -5.06 1.43 -10.59
N SER A 77 -4.71 0.16 -10.69
CA SER A 77 -5.20 -0.89 -9.82
C SER A 77 -4.06 -1.52 -9.03
N ALA A 78 -4.41 -2.20 -7.94
CA ALA A 78 -3.49 -3.08 -7.23
C ALA A 78 -3.81 -4.54 -7.55
N LYS A 79 -2.82 -5.42 -7.39
CA LYS A 79 -3.04 -6.86 -7.47
C LYS A 79 -2.36 -7.61 -6.34
N PHE A 80 -3.10 -8.55 -5.77
CA PHE A 80 -2.54 -9.67 -5.03
C PHE A 80 -2.39 -10.84 -5.99
N VAL A 81 -1.16 -11.30 -6.18
CA VAL A 81 -0.86 -12.57 -6.84
C VAL A 81 -0.91 -13.65 -5.76
N ILE A 82 -1.93 -14.49 -5.82
CA ILE A 82 -2.28 -15.45 -4.78
C ILE A 82 -1.98 -16.85 -5.30
N GLN A 83 -1.14 -17.56 -4.55
CA GLN A 83 -0.81 -18.96 -4.79
C GLN A 83 -1.25 -19.76 -3.57
N VAL A 84 -2.18 -20.69 -3.76
CA VAL A 84 -2.62 -21.61 -2.72
C VAL A 84 -1.91 -22.93 -2.95
N GLU A 85 -1.09 -23.35 -2.00
CA GLU A 85 -0.07 -24.38 -2.21
C GLU A 85 0.02 -25.35 -1.04
N ASN A 86 0.54 -26.54 -1.31
CA ASN A 86 0.83 -27.52 -0.27
C ASN A 86 2.30 -27.38 0.19
N PHE A 87 2.54 -26.58 1.23
CA PHE A 87 3.85 -26.49 1.88
C PHE A 87 3.73 -26.36 3.40
N ASN A 88 4.69 -26.93 4.13
CA ASN A 88 4.72 -26.96 5.60
C ASN A 88 5.46 -25.77 6.23
N ASP A 89 5.50 -24.65 5.53
CA ASP A 89 6.14 -23.43 6.02
C ASP A 89 5.04 -22.56 6.66
N PHE A 90 5.13 -22.33 7.97
CA PHE A 90 4.17 -21.51 8.72
C PHE A 90 4.25 -20.01 8.38
N GLN A 91 5.05 -19.65 7.38
CA GLN A 91 5.26 -18.28 6.94
C GLN A 91 4.47 -18.01 5.66
N LEU A 92 3.47 -17.12 5.76
CA LEU A 92 2.96 -16.40 4.59
C LEU A 92 4.15 -15.66 3.97
N LYS A 93 4.55 -16.08 2.77
CA LYS A 93 5.56 -15.35 2.00
C LYS A 93 4.84 -14.26 1.24
N ALA A 94 4.86 -13.07 1.83
CA ALA A 94 4.22 -11.88 1.31
C ALA A 94 5.28 -10.85 0.92
N HIS A 95 5.14 -10.25 -0.26
CA HIS A 95 6.06 -9.20 -0.71
C HIS A 95 5.35 -8.20 -1.64
N ALA A 96 5.17 -6.98 -1.15
CA ALA A 96 4.68 -5.85 -1.91
C ALA A 96 5.81 -5.09 -2.61
N VAL A 97 5.68 -4.93 -3.92
CA VAL A 97 6.48 -4.02 -4.73
C VAL A 97 5.53 -3.18 -5.56
N ARG A 98 5.46 -1.88 -5.25
CA ARG A 98 4.52 -0.95 -5.90
C ARG A 98 3.09 -1.44 -5.71
N ASN A 99 2.27 -1.48 -6.74
CA ASN A 99 0.88 -1.91 -6.72
C ASN A 99 0.69 -3.44 -6.81
N ARG A 100 1.73 -4.23 -6.52
CA ARG A 100 1.68 -5.69 -6.57
C ARG A 100 2.16 -6.26 -5.26
N ALA A 101 1.36 -7.12 -4.66
CA ALA A 101 1.79 -8.01 -3.61
C ALA A 101 1.68 -9.46 -4.08
N GLN A 102 2.66 -10.29 -3.76
CA GLN A 102 2.57 -11.74 -3.97
C GLN A 102 2.42 -12.41 -2.63
N ILE A 103 1.45 -13.31 -2.50
CA ILE A 103 1.16 -14.05 -1.28
C ILE A 103 1.04 -15.53 -1.60
N ARG A 104 1.82 -16.34 -0.89
CA ARG A 104 1.76 -17.80 -0.93
C ARG A 104 1.08 -18.31 0.34
N ILE A 105 -0.04 -19.01 0.17
CA ILE A 105 -0.94 -19.44 1.23
C ILE A 105 -0.89 -20.96 1.36
N PRO A 106 -0.53 -21.50 2.55
CA PRO A 106 -0.64 -22.93 2.79
C PRO A 106 -2.10 -23.38 2.81
N ILE A 107 -2.42 -24.45 2.08
CA ILE A 107 -3.75 -25.08 2.08
C ILE A 107 -4.19 -25.46 3.50
N SER A 108 -3.27 -26.00 4.30
CA SER A 108 -3.51 -26.42 5.68
C SER A 108 -3.98 -25.28 6.57
N GLU A 109 -3.42 -24.09 6.39
CA GLU A 109 -3.78 -22.90 7.18
C GLU A 109 -5.14 -22.34 6.77
N LEU A 110 -5.43 -22.36 5.47
CA LEU A 110 -6.70 -21.91 4.93
C LEU A 110 -7.86 -22.86 5.29
N ALA A 111 -7.58 -24.16 5.41
CA ALA A 111 -8.55 -25.18 5.80
C ALA A 111 -9.07 -25.02 7.24
N ILE A 112 -8.30 -24.34 8.11
CA ILE A 112 -8.73 -24.04 9.49
C ILE A 112 -9.89 -23.03 9.50
N LEU A 113 -9.93 -22.13 8.51
CA LEU A 113 -10.94 -21.09 8.49
C LEU A 113 -12.32 -21.65 8.10
N PRO A 114 -13.38 -21.21 8.79
CA PRO A 114 -14.74 -21.59 8.44
C PRO A 114 -15.14 -20.99 7.09
N GLU A 115 -16.18 -21.53 6.47
CA GLU A 115 -16.78 -20.93 5.28
C GLU A 115 -17.43 -19.57 5.61
N GLU A 116 -18.15 -19.50 6.75
CA GLU A 116 -18.78 -18.27 7.25
C GLU A 116 -17.79 -17.52 8.17
N MET A 117 -17.20 -16.44 7.67
CA MET A 117 -16.18 -15.65 8.38
C MET A 117 -16.78 -14.68 9.42
N LEU A 118 -17.57 -15.19 10.36
CA LEU A 118 -18.12 -14.40 11.48
C LEU A 118 -17.31 -14.61 12.75
N VAL A 119 -16.50 -13.61 13.13
CA VAL A 119 -15.60 -13.65 14.30
C VAL A 119 -16.30 -14.13 15.58
N ALA A 120 -17.52 -13.66 15.84
CA ALA A 120 -18.28 -14.03 17.03
C ALA A 120 -18.68 -15.52 17.11
N LYS A 121 -18.59 -16.26 15.99
CA LYS A 121 -18.90 -17.70 15.91
C LYS A 121 -17.65 -18.57 15.70
N MET A 122 -16.47 -17.97 15.54
CA MET A 122 -15.23 -18.71 15.32
C MET A 122 -14.74 -19.35 16.62
N SER A 123 -14.10 -20.52 16.51
CA SER A 123 -13.25 -21.01 17.60
C SER A 123 -12.05 -20.08 17.78
N GLU A 124 -11.44 -20.09 18.97
CA GLU A 124 -10.23 -19.30 19.26
C GLU A 124 -9.13 -19.56 18.22
N TYR A 125 -8.86 -20.83 17.93
CA TYR A 125 -7.86 -21.22 16.93
C TYR A 125 -8.17 -20.71 15.52
N ALA A 126 -9.45 -20.77 15.08
CA ALA A 126 -9.83 -20.24 13.77
C ALA A 126 -9.76 -18.70 13.72
N ARG A 127 -10.10 -18.04 14.84
CA ARG A 127 -9.98 -16.58 14.99
C ARG A 127 -8.53 -16.14 14.90
N ASP A 128 -7.61 -16.80 15.60
CA ASP A 128 -6.18 -16.47 15.55
C ASP A 128 -5.63 -16.58 14.13
N LYS A 129 -6.03 -17.63 13.39
CA LYS A 129 -5.66 -17.78 11.99
C LYS A 129 -6.29 -16.71 11.09
N TYR A 130 -7.54 -16.36 11.33
CA TYR A 130 -8.20 -15.28 10.61
C TYR A 130 -7.52 -13.93 10.85
N GLU A 131 -7.18 -13.60 12.10
CA GLU A 131 -6.41 -12.40 12.45
C GLU A 131 -5.03 -12.40 11.80
N TRP A 132 -4.35 -13.54 11.78
CA TRP A 132 -3.07 -13.69 11.11
C TRP A 132 -3.15 -13.40 9.60
N PHE A 133 -4.15 -13.95 8.89
CA PHE A 133 -4.38 -13.61 7.48
C PHE A 133 -4.70 -12.13 7.29
N LEU A 134 -5.59 -11.57 8.11
CA LEU A 134 -5.96 -10.16 8.04
C LEU A 134 -4.75 -9.25 8.23
N ASN A 135 -3.90 -9.51 9.22
CA ASN A 135 -2.66 -8.75 9.43
C ASN A 135 -1.82 -8.71 8.15
N HIS A 136 -1.56 -9.86 7.53
CA HIS A 136 -0.75 -9.91 6.30
C HIS A 136 -1.40 -9.16 5.15
N PHE A 137 -2.70 -9.35 4.90
CA PHE A 137 -3.37 -8.64 3.81
C PHE A 137 -3.43 -7.13 4.04
N PHE A 138 -3.68 -6.67 5.27
CA PHE A 138 -3.61 -5.25 5.60
C PHE A 138 -2.19 -4.71 5.39
N HIS A 139 -1.19 -5.37 5.98
CA HIS A 139 0.21 -4.94 5.96
C HIS A 139 0.72 -4.79 4.52
N GLU A 140 0.51 -5.81 3.68
CA GLU A 140 0.91 -5.76 2.28
C GLU A 140 0.10 -4.73 1.48
N PHE A 141 -1.20 -4.58 1.76
CA PHE A 141 -1.99 -3.57 1.09
C PHE A 141 -1.50 -2.16 1.43
N PHE A 142 -1.14 -1.89 2.68
CA PHE A 142 -0.57 -0.61 3.09
C PHE A 142 0.81 -0.37 2.47
N HIS A 143 1.66 -1.39 2.36
CA HIS A 143 2.89 -1.28 1.58
C HIS A 143 2.63 -0.95 0.10
N MET A 144 1.59 -1.53 -0.49
CA MET A 144 1.20 -1.17 -1.86
C MET A 144 0.73 0.29 -1.98
N LEU A 145 0.19 0.86 -0.92
CA LEU A 145 -0.16 2.28 -0.82
C LEU A 145 1.03 3.18 -0.41
N GLY A 146 2.23 2.60 -0.22
CA GLY A 146 3.45 3.34 0.10
C GLY A 146 3.71 3.55 1.58
N ALA A 147 3.03 2.83 2.47
CA ALA A 147 3.41 2.74 3.88
C ALA A 147 4.66 1.88 4.05
N TYR A 148 5.37 2.07 5.16
CA TYR A 148 6.61 1.37 5.51
C TYR A 148 6.49 0.82 6.93
N HIS A 149 7.48 0.06 7.37
CA HIS A 149 7.45 -0.52 8.71
C HIS A 149 7.52 0.57 9.79
N ALA A 150 6.78 0.34 10.87
CA ALA A 150 6.72 1.22 12.04
C ALA A 150 7.07 0.44 13.30
N ASP A 151 7.41 1.14 14.38
CA ASP A 151 7.67 0.51 15.68
C ASP A 151 6.39 -0.01 16.35
N THR A 152 5.22 0.50 15.94
CA THR A 152 3.91 0.20 16.54
C THR A 152 2.81 0.00 15.50
N GLY A 153 1.72 -0.63 15.91
CA GLY A 153 0.53 -0.78 15.08
C GLY A 153 0.68 -1.87 14.02
N ILE A 154 -0.23 -1.90 13.05
CA ILE A 154 -0.29 -2.97 12.05
C ILE A 154 0.93 -2.99 11.11
N MET A 155 1.68 -1.88 11.04
CA MET A 155 2.93 -1.79 10.29
C MET A 155 4.16 -2.27 11.08
N SER A 156 4.01 -2.67 12.36
CA SER A 156 5.10 -3.26 13.15
C SER A 156 5.16 -4.79 13.08
N GLY A 157 4.17 -5.42 12.44
CA GLY A 157 4.05 -6.87 12.31
C GLY A 157 2.67 -7.38 12.70
N VAL A 158 2.59 -8.66 13.09
CA VAL A 158 1.33 -9.30 13.50
C VAL A 158 0.91 -8.80 14.87
N ILE A 159 -0.25 -8.16 14.95
CA ILE A 159 -0.87 -7.67 16.18
C ILE A 159 -2.26 -8.25 16.38
N THR A 160 -2.81 -8.12 17.59
CA THR A 160 -4.23 -8.40 17.83
C THR A 160 -5.09 -7.34 17.14
N LEU A 161 -6.02 -7.78 16.28
CA LEU A 161 -6.82 -6.86 15.47
C LEU A 161 -8.21 -6.59 16.06
N PHE A 162 -8.80 -7.59 16.70
CA PHE A 162 -10.16 -7.49 17.23
C PHE A 162 -10.14 -7.16 18.71
N SER A 163 -10.94 -6.16 19.10
CA SER A 163 -11.19 -5.84 20.51
C SER A 163 -11.94 -6.99 21.21
N ASN A 164 -12.11 -6.86 22.53
CA ASN A 164 -12.95 -7.76 23.33
C ASN A 164 -14.41 -7.82 22.85
N ASN A 165 -14.89 -6.79 22.15
CA ASN A 165 -16.22 -6.73 21.57
C ASN A 165 -16.25 -7.23 20.12
N ASN A 166 -15.20 -7.91 19.66
CA ASN A 166 -15.03 -8.41 18.29
C ASN A 166 -15.12 -7.31 17.22
N THR A 167 -14.64 -6.10 17.55
CA THR A 167 -14.60 -4.96 16.62
C THR A 167 -13.18 -4.68 16.17
N LEU A 168 -13.00 -4.42 14.87
CA LEU A 168 -11.75 -3.96 14.28
C LEU A 168 -11.90 -2.49 13.87
N ARG A 169 -10.97 -1.63 14.30
CA ARG A 169 -10.92 -0.21 13.94
C ARG A 169 -9.51 0.18 13.53
N LEU A 170 -9.27 0.31 12.22
CA LEU A 170 -7.92 0.62 11.71
C LEU A 170 -7.38 1.98 12.14
N VAL A 171 -8.26 2.95 12.44
CA VAL A 171 -7.83 4.27 12.97
C VAL A 171 -7.11 4.15 14.32
N ASP A 172 -7.37 3.07 15.07
CA ASP A 172 -6.70 2.80 16.35
C ASP A 172 -5.44 1.91 16.15
N LEU A 173 -5.21 1.39 14.95
CA LEU A 173 -4.17 0.38 14.64
C LEU A 173 -3.10 0.87 13.66
N LEU A 174 -3.34 1.95 12.93
CA LEU A 174 -2.36 2.63 12.08
C LEU A 174 -1.69 3.76 12.87
N ASP A 175 -0.37 3.87 12.76
CA ASP A 175 0.34 5.07 13.23
C ASP A 175 0.01 6.28 12.34
N ASP A 176 0.23 7.49 12.87
CA ASP A 176 -0.11 8.74 12.19
C ASP A 176 0.53 8.88 10.81
N ILE A 177 1.75 8.36 10.63
CA ILE A 177 2.47 8.43 9.36
C ILE A 177 1.76 7.52 8.36
N SER A 178 1.58 6.25 8.70
CA SER A 178 0.89 5.28 7.84
C SER A 178 -0.55 5.69 7.52
N ALA A 179 -1.31 6.17 8.51
CA ALA A 179 -2.68 6.64 8.33
C ALA A 179 -2.75 7.76 7.28
N ARG A 180 -1.84 8.73 7.36
CA ARG A 180 -1.76 9.85 6.42
C ARG A 180 -1.34 9.43 5.02
N ILE A 181 -0.35 8.54 4.92
CA ILE A 181 0.08 7.94 3.64
C ILE A 181 -1.11 7.25 2.97
N VAL A 182 -1.82 6.40 3.71
CA VAL A 182 -2.96 5.63 3.20
C VAL A 182 -4.09 6.55 2.75
N SER A 183 -4.43 7.58 3.53
CA SER A 183 -5.47 8.55 3.16
C SER A 183 -5.15 9.23 1.82
N GLU A 184 -3.96 9.82 1.68
CA GLU A 184 -3.57 10.50 0.43
C GLU A 184 -3.50 9.56 -0.76
N SER A 185 -2.95 8.35 -0.54
CA SER A 185 -2.90 7.32 -1.57
C SER A 185 -4.30 6.97 -2.08
N LEU A 186 -5.32 7.04 -1.23
CA LEU A 186 -6.69 6.72 -1.58
C LEU A 186 -7.53 7.93 -1.99
N SER A 187 -6.93 9.13 -2.14
CA SER A 187 -7.60 10.29 -2.72
C SER A 187 -8.31 9.92 -4.04
N ASN A 188 -9.55 10.39 -4.22
CA ASN A 188 -10.27 10.21 -5.47
C ASN A 188 -9.77 11.13 -6.60
N LYS A 189 -8.74 11.92 -6.33
CA LYS A 189 -8.05 12.76 -7.31
C LYS A 189 -6.64 12.23 -7.49
N ILE A 190 -6.20 12.23 -8.74
CA ILE A 190 -4.82 11.91 -9.12
C ILE A 190 -4.28 13.00 -10.05
N MET A 191 -2.96 13.08 -10.15
CA MET A 191 -2.29 14.03 -11.04
C MET A 191 -2.26 13.47 -12.46
N ALA A 192 -2.67 14.28 -13.45
CA ALA A 192 -2.72 13.86 -14.85
C ALA A 192 -1.33 13.63 -15.46
N ASN A 193 -0.35 14.40 -14.98
CA ASN A 193 1.05 14.27 -15.37
C ASN A 193 1.86 13.78 -14.17
N PRO A 194 2.86 12.90 -14.38
CA PRO A 194 3.77 12.53 -13.31
C PRO A 194 4.43 13.81 -12.77
N PRO A 195 4.50 13.98 -11.44
CA PRO A 195 5.21 15.08 -10.86
C PRO A 195 6.72 14.91 -11.08
N GLU A 196 7.41 16.03 -10.96
CA GLU A 196 8.87 16.10 -10.94
C GLU A 196 9.29 16.44 -9.51
N VAL A 197 10.20 15.65 -8.96
CA VAL A 197 10.83 15.93 -7.67
C VAL A 197 12.33 15.94 -7.91
N LEU A 198 12.93 17.07 -7.60
CA LEU A 198 14.37 17.25 -7.50
C LEU A 198 14.75 17.14 -6.03
N CYS A 199 15.69 16.26 -5.75
CA CYS A 199 16.19 16.03 -4.41
C CYS A 199 17.71 16.11 -4.44
N THR A 200 18.28 17.02 -3.66
CA THR A 200 19.72 17.24 -3.60
C THR A 200 20.21 17.06 -2.16
N MET A 201 21.42 16.52 -2.02
CA MET A 201 22.05 16.33 -0.72
C MET A 201 23.46 16.92 -0.75
N LYS A 202 23.71 17.94 0.08
CA LYS A 202 25.04 18.53 0.25
C LYS A 202 25.32 18.77 1.72
N ASP A 203 26.46 18.31 2.22
CA ASP A 203 26.86 18.48 3.63
C ASP A 203 25.78 18.00 4.64
N ASN A 204 25.10 16.89 4.33
CA ASN A 204 23.92 16.35 5.03
C ASN A 204 22.67 17.26 5.04
N LYS A 205 22.66 18.35 4.27
CA LYS A 205 21.47 19.14 4.01
C LYS A 205 20.72 18.54 2.82
N LEU A 206 19.50 18.10 3.08
CA LEU A 206 18.53 17.68 2.08
C LEU A 206 17.75 18.91 1.61
N ASP A 207 17.77 19.16 0.31
CA ASP A 207 16.94 20.19 -0.34
C ASP A 207 16.06 19.51 -1.40
N ILE A 208 14.75 19.71 -1.29
CA ILE A 208 13.72 19.16 -2.16
C ILE A 208 13.01 20.30 -2.87
N TRP A 209 12.81 20.14 -4.17
CA TRP A 209 11.94 20.98 -4.99
C TRP A 209 11.00 20.10 -5.82
N THR A 210 9.77 20.56 -6.03
CA THR A 210 8.79 19.86 -6.85
C THR A 210 7.77 20.82 -7.46
N ASN A 211 7.19 20.42 -8.58
CA ASN A 211 6.09 21.15 -9.22
C ASN A 211 4.71 20.89 -8.61
N TYR A 212 4.61 20.11 -7.51
CA TYR A 212 3.37 19.87 -6.77
C TYR A 212 3.58 20.02 -5.27
N SER A 213 2.51 20.23 -4.52
CA SER A 213 2.65 20.39 -3.07
C SER A 213 3.15 19.10 -2.44
N ILE A 214 4.23 19.21 -1.69
CA ILE A 214 4.71 18.21 -0.75
C ILE A 214 3.68 18.11 0.36
N HIS A 215 3.38 16.88 0.75
CA HIS A 215 2.45 16.56 1.83
C HIS A 215 3.21 15.97 3.03
N THR A 216 4.06 14.97 2.78
CA THR A 216 4.84 14.30 3.82
C THR A 216 6.24 14.01 3.31
N ILE A 217 7.24 14.15 4.18
CA ILE A 217 8.60 13.68 3.95
C ILE A 217 8.96 12.72 5.07
N VAL A 218 9.53 11.57 4.68
CA VAL A 218 9.86 10.49 5.59
C VAL A 218 11.29 10.06 5.33
N VAL A 219 12.11 10.02 6.37
CA VAL A 219 13.45 9.40 6.31
C VAL A 219 13.33 7.97 6.81
N LEU A 220 13.90 7.04 6.05
CA LEU A 220 13.86 5.62 6.32
C LEU A 220 15.23 5.07 6.72
N SER A 221 15.21 4.00 7.51
CA SER A 221 16.36 3.15 7.78
C SER A 221 15.95 1.68 7.70
N GLN A 222 16.54 0.92 6.78
CA GLN A 222 16.23 -0.50 6.56
C GLN A 222 14.72 -0.73 6.39
N THR A 223 14.06 0.08 5.56
CA THR A 223 12.59 0.06 5.33
C THR A 223 11.70 0.41 6.53
N ASN A 224 12.27 0.88 7.64
CA ASN A 224 11.52 1.38 8.80
C ASN A 224 11.48 2.91 8.83
N TYR A 225 10.39 3.47 9.35
CA TYR A 225 10.33 4.88 9.70
C TYR A 225 11.42 5.25 10.72
N THR A 226 12.12 6.34 10.46
CA THR A 226 12.92 7.00 11.51
C THR A 226 12.06 8.04 12.24
N ASN A 227 12.61 8.61 13.31
CA ASN A 227 11.99 9.76 13.97
C ASN A 227 12.07 11.07 13.16
N GLN A 228 12.66 11.07 11.97
CA GLN A 228 12.70 12.22 11.07
C GLN A 228 11.57 12.10 10.04
N PHE A 229 10.42 12.65 10.39
CA PHE A 229 9.28 12.81 9.51
C PHE A 229 8.78 14.24 9.58
N PHE A 230 8.27 14.74 8.45
CA PHE A 230 7.82 16.12 8.34
C PHE A 230 6.52 16.19 7.57
N PHE A 231 5.58 16.96 8.11
CA PHE A 231 4.43 17.41 7.36
C PHE A 231 4.76 18.75 6.73
N ALA A 232 4.64 18.81 5.41
CA ALA A 232 4.91 20.01 4.64
C ALA A 232 3.65 20.43 3.89
N ASN A 233 3.60 21.71 3.55
CA ASN A 233 2.63 22.24 2.60
C ASN A 233 3.34 23.32 1.80
N GLY A 234 3.78 22.95 0.60
CA GLY A 234 4.64 23.79 -0.22
C GLY A 234 5.35 23.00 -1.31
N TYR A 235 6.02 23.72 -2.20
CA TYR A 235 6.72 23.17 -3.36
C TYR A 235 8.21 22.89 -3.07
N GLU A 236 8.71 23.40 -1.95
CA GLU A 236 10.10 23.33 -1.55
C GLU A 236 10.21 22.90 -0.10
N PHE A 237 11.25 22.14 0.22
CA PHE A 237 11.55 21.74 1.59
C PHE A 237 13.05 21.58 1.79
N SER A 238 13.54 22.03 2.94
CA SER A 238 14.94 21.93 3.31
C SER A 238 15.07 21.44 4.75
N PHE A 239 15.92 20.44 4.98
CA PHE A 239 16.30 20.06 6.33
C PHE A 239 17.72 19.49 6.39
N THR A 240 18.34 19.53 7.57
CA THR A 240 19.65 18.90 7.78
C THR A 240 19.46 17.57 8.49
N ILE A 241 19.91 16.49 7.86
CA ILE A 241 19.87 15.15 8.46
C ILE A 241 20.87 15.10 9.61
N PRO A 242 20.46 14.74 10.85
CA PRO A 242 21.39 14.62 11.96
C PRO A 242 22.51 13.63 11.64
N GLN A 243 23.77 14.01 11.88
CA GLN A 243 24.93 13.19 11.52
C GLN A 243 24.95 11.80 12.18
N HIS A 244 24.32 11.68 13.33
CA HIS A 244 24.23 10.43 14.09
C HIS A 244 23.09 9.52 13.63
N LEU A 245 22.18 10.01 12.78
CA LEU A 245 21.05 9.21 12.30
C LEU A 245 21.53 8.19 11.27
N GLN A 246 21.24 6.92 11.52
CA GLN A 246 21.34 5.89 10.49
C GLN A 246 20.12 6.00 9.58
N TRP A 247 20.37 6.11 8.28
CA TRP A 247 19.33 6.18 7.26
C TRP A 247 19.86 5.64 5.92
N ASP A 248 18.94 5.16 5.09
CA ASP A 248 19.21 4.57 3.77
C ASP A 248 18.35 5.16 2.66
N ALA A 249 17.21 5.79 2.97
CA ALA A 249 16.38 6.44 1.97
C ALA A 249 15.56 7.63 2.50
N VAL A 250 15.08 8.45 1.56
CA VAL A 250 14.08 9.50 1.79
C VAL A 250 12.90 9.25 0.86
N VAL A 251 11.69 9.36 1.42
CA VAL A 251 10.44 9.29 0.68
C VAL A 251 9.76 10.64 0.75
N VAL A 252 9.41 11.18 -0.40
CA VAL A 252 8.65 12.42 -0.53
C VAL A 252 7.29 12.08 -1.07
N GLN A 253 6.26 12.27 -0.25
CA GLN A 253 4.88 12.16 -0.67
C GLN A 253 4.33 13.52 -1.02
N LEU A 254 3.67 13.57 -2.16
CA LEU A 254 2.98 14.72 -2.69
C LEU A 254 1.47 14.55 -2.45
N VAL A 255 0.74 15.66 -2.57
CA VAL A 255 -0.72 15.63 -2.60
C VAL A 255 -1.22 14.63 -3.66
N TYR A 256 -2.35 13.98 -3.40
CA TYR A 256 -2.96 13.00 -4.30
C TYR A 256 -2.16 11.69 -4.46
N GLY A 257 -1.36 11.35 -3.44
CA GLY A 257 -0.80 10.00 -3.27
C GLY A 257 0.39 9.66 -4.16
N ALA A 258 0.98 10.62 -4.87
CA ALA A 258 2.22 10.35 -5.59
C ALA A 258 3.43 10.41 -4.66
N ALA A 259 4.39 9.52 -4.90
CA ALA A 259 5.57 9.40 -4.05
C ALA A 259 6.86 9.25 -4.85
N ALA A 260 7.88 10.00 -4.45
CA ALA A 260 9.26 9.85 -4.90
C ALA A 260 10.06 9.12 -3.82
N TYR A 261 10.92 8.18 -4.23
CA TYR A 261 11.80 7.42 -3.35
C TYR A 261 13.23 7.68 -3.79
N PHE A 262 14.06 8.16 -2.85
CA PHE A 262 15.45 8.47 -3.09
C PHE A 262 16.32 7.64 -2.15
N ASP A 263 17.09 6.70 -2.69
CA ASP A 263 18.09 6.02 -1.89
C ASP A 263 19.29 6.93 -1.60
N ARG A 264 19.92 6.71 -0.46
CA ARG A 264 21.06 7.50 0.01
C ARG A 264 22.26 7.48 -0.94
N ASN A 265 22.46 6.40 -1.69
CA ASN A 265 23.60 6.31 -2.59
C ASN A 265 23.36 7.17 -3.84
N SER A 266 22.14 7.15 -4.38
CA SER A 266 21.71 8.00 -5.48
C SER A 266 21.76 9.48 -5.13
N LEU A 267 21.42 9.86 -3.90
CA LEU A 267 21.51 11.26 -3.45
C LEU A 267 22.95 11.77 -3.25
N ARG A 268 23.92 10.86 -3.12
CA ARG A 268 25.35 11.20 -2.95
C ARG A 268 26.09 11.28 -4.28
N ALA A 269 25.60 10.60 -5.31
CA ALA A 269 25.97 10.93 -6.67
C ALA A 269 25.32 12.28 -6.99
N GLU A 270 26.04 13.21 -7.63
CA GLU A 270 25.40 14.44 -8.12
C GLU A 270 24.17 14.03 -8.95
N PRO A 271 22.98 14.60 -8.68
CA PRO A 271 21.76 14.14 -9.32
C PRO A 271 21.86 14.43 -10.82
N THR A 272 22.03 13.38 -11.63
CA THR A 272 22.20 13.54 -13.07
C THR A 272 20.86 13.78 -13.78
N GLU A 273 19.72 13.39 -13.19
CA GLU A 273 18.37 13.62 -13.73
C GLU A 273 17.31 13.68 -12.62
N ALA A 274 16.16 14.31 -12.90
CA ALA A 274 15.00 14.30 -12.00
C ALA A 274 14.44 12.88 -11.86
N ASP A 275 14.19 12.42 -10.64
CA ASP A 275 13.58 11.11 -10.43
C ASP A 275 12.12 11.13 -10.86
N ARG A 276 11.77 10.15 -11.70
CA ARG A 276 10.40 9.99 -12.18
C ARG A 276 9.56 9.31 -11.12
N ILE A 277 8.55 10.05 -10.70
CA ILE A 277 7.69 9.71 -9.58
C ILE A 277 6.80 8.52 -9.89
N ARG A 278 6.52 7.71 -8.86
CA ARG A 278 5.45 6.71 -8.90
C ARG A 278 4.12 7.43 -8.72
N CYS A 279 3.69 8.07 -9.79
CA CYS A 279 2.34 8.61 -9.88
C CYS A 279 1.45 7.53 -10.50
N ARG A 280 0.31 7.26 -9.86
CA ARG A 280 -0.75 6.40 -10.40
C ARG A 280 -1.28 7.10 -11.64
N LEU A 281 -0.75 6.76 -12.81
CA LEU A 281 -1.12 7.40 -14.06
C LEU A 281 -1.92 6.43 -14.91
N PRO A 282 -3.14 6.80 -15.32
CA PRO A 282 -3.64 6.38 -16.59
C PRO A 282 -2.84 7.14 -17.67
N LYS A 283 -2.37 6.43 -18.70
CA LYS A 283 -2.32 7.04 -20.02
C LYS A 283 -3.77 7.22 -20.44
N VAL A 284 -4.37 8.37 -20.13
CA VAL A 284 -5.57 8.78 -20.87
C VAL A 284 -5.03 9.09 -22.27
N PRO A 285 -5.46 8.38 -23.34
CA PRO A 285 -5.14 8.85 -24.68
C PRO A 285 -5.66 10.27 -24.75
N ILE A 286 -4.76 11.23 -25.00
CA ILE A 286 -5.17 12.55 -25.45
C ILE A 286 -6.01 12.24 -26.69
N LEU A 287 -7.32 12.45 -26.58
CA LEU A 287 -8.17 12.57 -27.76
C LEU A 287 -7.57 13.77 -28.48
N SER A 288 -6.68 13.52 -29.43
CA SER A 288 -6.26 14.53 -30.37
C SER A 288 -7.52 15.03 -31.02
N ASP A 289 -7.77 16.33 -30.89
CA ASP A 289 -8.78 17.04 -31.65
C ASP A 289 -8.61 16.68 -33.13
N THR A 290 -9.43 15.75 -33.62
CA THR A 290 -9.76 15.67 -35.04
C THR A 290 -11.10 16.36 -35.20
N CYS A 291 -11.04 17.68 -35.24
CA CYS A 291 -11.96 18.47 -36.05
C CYS A 291 -11.17 18.98 -37.26
N GLU A 292 -11.08 18.14 -38.29
CA GLU A 292 -11.34 18.53 -39.69
C GLU A 292 -12.16 17.40 -40.33
#